data_AF-A0A0B5HR89-F1
#
_entry.id   AF-A0A0B5HR89-F1
#
_cell.length_a   1.000
_cell.length_b   1.000
_cell.length_c   1.000
_cell.angle_alpha   90.00
_cell.angle_beta   90.00
_cell.angle_gamma   90.00
#
_symmetry.space_group_name_H-M   'P 1'
#
loop_
_entity.id
_entity.type
_entity.pdbx_description
1 polymer ?
#
loop_
_entity_poly.entity_id
_entity_poly.type
_entity_poly.pdbx_seq_one_letter_code
_entity_poly.pdbx_strand_id
1 'polypeptide(L)'
;MTQENQTQGSNLEDRLLQIGNLNHLNRQIDKTKSPSDRFQLYSNLAEILSGGGKENPEDYKNIYGDIRVSPEEAVRYASEGMSSRAHDAEELYKQNKEKIVGEVSSSMNDTLKGSKNKAEAAQRLSLYFTDLIKVPEVDQATLDEMAQDNLAKRVGVSMNFSARGSMDKYAELQQRMYAGEFIKEAKNGNETTYVVDESKLGKNMDNIIYGSTVYSNSKAIEQAKQKEAQKKAS
;
A
#
# COMPACT_ATOMS: atom_id res chain seq x y z
N MET A 1 7.63 -4.06 -34.49
CA MET A 1 7.69 -3.94 -33.02
C MET A 1 9.15 -4.06 -32.62
N THR A 2 9.80 -2.94 -32.31
CA THR A 2 11.25 -2.83 -32.08
C THR A 2 11.58 -2.90 -30.58
N GLN A 3 12.75 -3.45 -30.26
CA GLN A 3 13.27 -3.72 -28.90
C GLN A 3 13.33 -2.50 -27.96
N GLU A 4 13.18 -1.26 -28.45
CA GLU A 4 13.22 -0.03 -27.65
C GLU A 4 12.08 0.08 -26.63
N ASN A 5 10.92 -0.54 -26.89
CA ASN A 5 9.80 -0.53 -25.94
C ASN A 5 9.99 -1.50 -24.75
N GLN A 6 10.94 -2.45 -24.82
CA GLN A 6 11.20 -3.38 -23.71
C GLN A 6 12.17 -2.81 -22.67
N THR A 7 13.08 -1.91 -23.06
CA THR A 7 14.07 -1.32 -22.14
C THR A 7 13.52 -0.12 -21.35
N GLN A 8 12.55 0.61 -21.91
CA GLN A 8 11.92 1.74 -21.21
C GLN A 8 10.90 1.28 -20.15
N GLY A 9 10.21 0.15 -20.39
CA GLY A 9 9.23 -0.42 -19.47
C GLY A 9 9.84 -0.93 -18.15
N SER A 10 11.01 -1.58 -18.19
CA SER A 10 11.69 -2.06 -16.98
C SER A 10 12.15 -0.91 -16.08
N ASN A 11 12.55 0.23 -16.65
CA ASN A 11 13.01 1.39 -15.88
C ASN A 11 11.85 2.09 -15.14
N LEU A 12 10.65 2.16 -15.70
CA LEU A 12 9.51 2.77 -15.00
C LEU A 12 9.03 1.89 -13.85
N GLU A 13 8.84 0.59 -14.08
CA GLU A 13 8.31 -0.34 -13.06
C GLU A 13 9.23 -0.37 -11.83
N ASP A 14 10.55 -0.42 -12.02
CA ASP A 14 11.53 -0.34 -10.93
C ASP A 14 11.46 1.01 -10.17
N ARG A 15 11.27 2.13 -10.89
CA ARG A 15 11.10 3.45 -10.26
C ARG A 15 9.82 3.52 -9.42
N LEU A 16 8.71 2.97 -9.93
CA LEU A 16 7.45 2.91 -9.19
C LEU A 16 7.61 2.07 -7.92
N LEU A 17 8.33 0.93 -8.00
CA LEU A 17 8.63 0.12 -6.82
C LEU A 17 9.49 0.89 -5.80
N GLN A 18 10.51 1.63 -6.25
CA GLN A 18 11.31 2.46 -5.34
C GLN A 18 10.49 3.56 -4.67
N ILE A 19 9.65 4.28 -5.43
CA ILE A 19 8.77 5.34 -4.88
C ILE A 19 7.79 4.73 -3.87
N GLY A 20 7.16 3.61 -4.20
CA GLY A 20 6.25 2.90 -3.30
C GLY A 20 6.95 2.45 -2.01
N ASN A 21 8.12 1.84 -2.11
CA ASN A 21 8.93 1.42 -0.96
C ASN A 21 9.34 2.59 -0.06
N LEU A 22 9.68 3.75 -0.64
CA LEU A 22 9.99 4.95 0.13
C LEU A 22 8.75 5.48 0.88
N ASN A 23 7.56 5.43 0.27
CA ASN A 23 6.33 5.77 0.97
C ASN A 23 6.04 4.80 2.13
N HIS A 24 6.21 3.49 1.93
CA HIS A 24 6.06 2.49 2.98
C HIS A 24 7.03 2.74 4.15
N LEU A 25 8.31 2.97 3.86
CA LEU A 25 9.31 3.26 4.88
C LEU A 25 9.01 4.56 5.62
N ASN A 26 8.60 5.61 4.91
CA ASN A 26 8.17 6.86 5.52
C ASN A 26 7.06 6.62 6.56
N ARG A 27 5.99 5.90 6.17
CA ARG A 27 4.89 5.59 7.08
C ARG A 27 5.28 4.67 8.23
N GLN A 28 6.15 3.69 8.01
CA GLN A 28 6.58 2.75 9.04
C GLN A 28 7.51 3.42 10.06
N ILE A 29 8.42 4.29 9.62
CA ILE A 29 9.31 5.04 10.50
C ILE A 29 8.49 5.94 11.43
N ASP A 30 7.51 6.66 10.89
CA ASP A 30 6.63 7.57 11.64
C ASP A 30 5.86 6.83 12.77
N LYS A 31 5.41 5.60 12.49
CA LYS A 31 4.59 4.81 13.43
C LYS A 31 5.40 3.98 14.43
N THR A 32 6.62 3.58 14.08
CA THR A 32 7.40 2.63 14.88
C THR A 32 7.93 3.32 16.13
N LYS A 33 7.71 2.73 17.31
CA LYS A 33 8.25 3.22 18.59
C LYS A 33 9.49 2.45 19.07
N SER A 34 9.64 1.21 18.61
CA SER A 34 10.74 0.32 18.98
C SER A 34 12.07 0.79 18.38
N PRO A 35 13.12 1.01 19.20
CA PRO A 35 14.43 1.39 18.68
C PRO A 35 15.05 0.35 17.74
N SER A 36 14.93 -0.95 18.03
CA SER A 36 15.48 -2.02 17.19
C SER A 36 14.87 -2.00 15.79
N ASP A 37 13.55 -1.85 15.73
CA ASP A 37 12.82 -1.90 14.49
C ASP A 37 13.08 -0.62 13.68
N ARG A 38 13.23 0.53 14.36
CA ARG A 38 13.68 1.78 13.74
C ARG A 38 15.05 1.64 13.09
N PHE A 39 16.03 1.02 13.75
CA PHE A 39 17.36 0.83 13.14
C PHE A 39 17.30 0.01 11.84
N GLN A 40 16.47 -1.03 11.81
CA GLN A 40 16.27 -1.81 10.57
C GLN A 40 15.63 -0.96 9.48
N LEU A 41 14.61 -0.16 9.81
CA LEU A 41 13.95 0.74 8.86
C LEU A 41 14.91 1.80 8.32
N TYR A 42 15.79 2.36 9.16
CA TYR A 42 16.82 3.31 8.73
C TYR A 42 17.84 2.67 7.78
N SER A 43 18.25 1.42 8.06
CA SER A 43 19.15 0.69 7.19
C SER A 43 18.52 0.46 5.81
N ASN A 44 17.27 0.02 5.78
CA ASN A 44 16.53 -0.21 4.53
C ASN A 44 16.36 1.09 3.74
N LEU A 45 16.08 2.19 4.43
CA LEU A 45 15.96 3.52 3.81
C LEU A 45 17.30 3.96 3.20
N ALA A 46 18.40 3.83 3.93
CA ALA A 46 19.72 4.17 3.42
C ALA A 46 20.11 3.32 2.21
N GLU A 47 19.78 2.03 2.21
CA GLU A 47 20.04 1.12 1.09
C GLU A 47 19.31 1.54 -0.19
N ILE A 48 18.03 1.92 -0.08
CA ILE A 48 17.27 2.42 -1.24
C ILE A 48 17.80 3.77 -1.72
N LEU A 49 18.10 4.68 -0.80
CA LEU A 49 18.57 6.02 -1.15
C LEU A 49 19.96 6.00 -1.78
N SER A 50 20.85 5.10 -1.33
CA SER A 50 22.19 4.92 -1.89
C SER A 50 22.21 4.07 -3.18
N GLY A 51 21.06 3.56 -3.63
CA GLY A 51 20.99 2.72 -4.84
C GLY A 51 21.62 1.33 -4.67
N GLY A 52 21.50 0.71 -3.50
CA GLY A 52 21.83 -0.71 -3.32
C GLY A 52 22.93 -1.04 -2.30
N GLY A 53 23.23 -0.15 -1.35
CA GLY A 53 24.06 -0.39 -0.15
C GLY A 53 25.46 -0.96 -0.38
N LYS A 54 25.54 -2.25 -0.75
CA LYS A 54 26.74 -2.96 -1.18
C LYS A 54 27.36 -2.39 -2.46
N GLU A 55 26.53 -1.85 -3.35
CA GLU A 55 27.00 -1.24 -4.62
C GLU A 55 27.60 0.15 -4.40
N ASN A 56 27.13 0.89 -3.39
CA ASN A 56 27.59 2.23 -3.04
C ASN A 56 27.83 2.38 -1.52
N PRO A 57 28.90 1.78 -0.97
CA PRO A 57 29.11 1.65 0.47
C PRO A 57 29.37 2.98 1.18
N GLU A 58 30.06 3.92 0.54
CA GLU A 58 30.33 5.24 1.12
C GLU A 58 29.07 6.10 1.18
N ASP A 59 28.27 6.11 0.11
CA ASP A 59 26.99 6.82 0.09
C ASP A 59 26.02 6.25 1.11
N TYR A 60 25.93 4.91 1.20
CA TYR A 60 25.13 4.24 2.23
C TYR A 60 25.55 4.69 3.64
N LYS A 61 26.85 4.71 3.93
CA LYS A 61 27.37 5.08 5.25
C LYS A 61 27.06 6.53 5.61
N ASN A 62 27.20 7.45 4.65
CA ASN A 62 26.88 8.86 4.84
C ASN A 62 25.39 9.05 5.08
N ILE A 63 24.55 8.51 4.20
CA ILE A 63 23.09 8.61 4.29
C ILE A 63 22.56 7.96 5.58
N TYR A 64 23.05 6.77 5.94
CA TYR A 64 22.67 6.11 7.19
C TYR A 64 23.11 6.91 8.43
N GLY A 65 24.27 7.57 8.33
CA GLY A 65 24.79 8.48 9.35
C GLY A 65 23.85 9.64 9.64
N ASP A 66 23.28 10.24 8.60
CA ASP A 66 22.35 11.38 8.69
C ASP A 66 20.96 10.94 9.16
N ILE A 67 20.43 9.84 8.60
CA ILE A 67 19.07 9.34 8.88
C ILE A 67 18.92 8.88 10.33
N ARG A 68 19.94 8.24 10.90
CA ARG A 68 19.85 7.68 12.26
C ARG A 68 19.85 8.74 13.37
N VAL A 69 19.98 10.02 13.03
CA VAL A 69 19.97 11.14 14.00
C VAL A 69 18.61 11.24 14.68
N SER A 70 17.51 11.12 13.93
CA SER A 70 16.15 11.16 14.48
C SER A 70 15.13 10.52 13.53
N PRO A 71 13.97 10.04 14.04
CA PRO A 71 12.86 9.62 13.19
C PRO A 71 12.40 10.70 12.20
N GLU A 72 12.41 11.96 12.63
CA GLU A 72 12.01 13.11 11.82
C GLU A 72 12.95 13.32 10.62
N GLU A 73 14.26 13.19 10.82
CA GLU A 73 15.23 13.23 9.73
C GLU A 73 15.02 12.05 8.78
N ALA A 74 14.82 10.84 9.30
CA ALA A 74 14.56 9.69 8.46
C ALA A 74 13.28 9.86 7.60
N VAL A 75 12.20 10.40 8.16
CA VAL A 75 10.97 10.75 7.44
C VAL A 75 11.23 11.83 6.38
N ARG A 76 12.07 12.84 6.69
CA ARG A 76 12.47 13.88 5.74
C ARG A 76 13.21 13.29 4.54
N TYR A 77 14.26 12.49 4.76
CA TYR A 77 15.02 11.82 3.69
C TYR A 77 14.14 10.90 2.84
N ALA A 78 13.23 10.13 3.46
CA ALA A 78 12.29 9.30 2.72
C ALA A 78 11.35 10.14 1.84
N SER A 79 10.85 11.26 2.37
CA SER A 79 9.96 12.18 1.64
C SER A 79 10.68 12.84 0.46
N GLU A 80 11.87 13.38 0.68
CA GLU A 80 12.68 14.03 -0.37
C GLU A 80 13.10 13.03 -1.45
N GLY A 81 13.57 11.84 -1.06
CA GLY A 81 13.94 10.79 -2.00
C GLY A 81 12.76 10.28 -2.82
N MET A 82 11.57 10.21 -2.21
CA MET A 82 10.32 9.86 -2.89
C MET A 82 9.91 10.94 -3.89
N SER A 83 9.91 12.22 -3.47
CA SER A 83 9.55 13.35 -4.33
C SER A 83 10.51 13.52 -5.50
N SER A 84 11.82 13.38 -5.29
CA SER A 84 12.81 13.44 -6.37
C SER A 84 12.59 12.34 -7.40
N ARG A 85 12.42 11.09 -6.97
CA ARG A 85 12.19 9.96 -7.88
C ARG A 85 10.86 10.07 -8.61
N ALA A 86 9.82 10.56 -7.94
CA ALA A 86 8.53 10.84 -8.53
C ALA A 86 8.64 11.89 -9.64
N HIS A 87 9.41 12.95 -9.42
CA HIS A 87 9.69 13.96 -10.43
C HIS A 87 10.45 13.37 -11.64
N ASP A 88 11.51 12.60 -11.39
CA ASP A 88 12.31 11.97 -12.46
C ASP A 88 11.52 10.96 -13.29
N ALA A 89 10.52 10.31 -12.69
CA ALA A 89 9.68 9.32 -13.34
C ALA A 89 8.41 9.90 -13.98
N GLU A 90 8.13 11.19 -13.80
CA GLU A 90 6.83 11.79 -14.10
C GLU A 90 6.44 11.65 -15.57
N GLU A 91 7.34 12.00 -16.50
CA GLU A 91 7.06 11.95 -17.93
C GLU A 91 6.89 10.51 -18.45
N LEU A 92 7.76 9.59 -18.01
CA LEU A 92 7.62 8.16 -18.34
C LEU A 92 6.30 7.61 -17.79
N TYR A 93 5.93 8.01 -16.58
CA TYR A 93 4.68 7.59 -15.95
C TYR A 93 3.46 8.09 -16.73
N LYS A 94 3.43 9.37 -17.13
CA LYS A 94 2.33 9.93 -17.95
C LYS A 94 2.13 9.15 -19.25
N GLN A 95 3.21 8.76 -19.92
CA GLN A 95 3.18 7.99 -21.17
C GLN A 95 2.67 6.56 -20.98
N ASN A 96 2.91 5.95 -19.81
CA ASN A 96 2.61 4.54 -19.55
C ASN A 96 1.49 4.33 -18.53
N LYS A 97 0.85 5.40 -18.05
CA LYS A 97 -0.13 5.36 -16.95
C LYS A 97 -1.25 4.37 -17.19
N GLU A 98 -1.80 4.36 -18.40
CA GLU A 98 -2.89 3.44 -18.76
C GLU A 98 -2.50 1.98 -18.64
N LYS A 99 -1.26 1.63 -19.05
CA LYS A 99 -0.71 0.27 -18.86
C LYS A 99 -0.64 -0.07 -17.37
N ILE A 100 -0.09 0.84 -16.55
CA ILE A 100 0.07 0.63 -15.11
C ILE A 100 -1.30 0.50 -14.40
N VAL A 101 -2.26 1.35 -14.75
CA VAL A 101 -3.64 1.28 -14.21
C VAL A 101 -4.31 -0.03 -14.62
N GLY A 102 -4.17 -0.45 -15.88
CA GLY A 102 -4.76 -1.70 -16.38
C GLY A 102 -4.18 -2.94 -15.67
N GLU A 103 -2.88 -2.94 -15.42
CA GLU A 103 -2.20 -4.02 -14.70
C GLU A 103 -2.65 -4.12 -13.24
N VAL A 104 -2.67 -2.99 -12.52
CA VAL A 104 -3.16 -2.91 -11.14
C VAL A 104 -4.64 -3.31 -11.06
N SER A 105 -5.48 -2.77 -11.96
CA SER A 105 -6.91 -3.08 -12.00
C SER A 105 -7.14 -4.58 -12.24
N SER A 106 -6.38 -5.18 -13.15
CA SER A 106 -6.47 -6.62 -13.43
C SER A 106 -6.14 -7.45 -12.18
N SER A 107 -5.05 -7.11 -11.48
CA SER A 107 -4.66 -7.78 -10.23
C SER A 107 -5.71 -7.62 -9.12
N MET A 108 -6.28 -6.44 -8.97
CA MET A 108 -7.36 -6.17 -8.01
C MET A 108 -8.64 -6.93 -8.36
N ASN A 109 -9.07 -6.95 -9.63
CA ASN A 109 -10.23 -7.69 -10.09
C ASN A 109 -10.06 -9.20 -9.90
N ASP A 110 -8.85 -9.73 -10.12
CA ASP A 110 -8.52 -11.12 -9.79
C ASP A 110 -8.64 -11.41 -8.29
N THR A 111 -8.26 -10.47 -7.44
CA THR A 111 -8.43 -10.56 -5.97
C THR A 111 -9.90 -10.55 -5.55
N LEU A 112 -10.75 -9.83 -6.28
CA LEU A 112 -12.18 -9.74 -6.01
C LEU A 112 -12.97 -11.01 -6.39
N LYS A 113 -12.42 -11.87 -7.25
CA LYS A 113 -13.09 -13.12 -7.67
C LYS A 113 -13.54 -13.95 -6.47
N GLY A 114 -14.81 -14.34 -6.48
CA GLY A 114 -15.43 -15.16 -5.44
C GLY A 114 -15.84 -14.40 -4.16
N SER A 115 -15.75 -13.07 -4.13
CA SER A 115 -16.26 -12.27 -3.00
C SER A 115 -17.78 -12.37 -2.92
N LYS A 116 -18.32 -12.72 -1.74
CA LYS A 116 -19.77 -12.93 -1.55
C LYS A 116 -20.54 -11.65 -1.32
N ASN A 117 -19.88 -10.63 -0.78
CA ASN A 117 -20.48 -9.35 -0.48
C ASN A 117 -19.44 -8.22 -0.55
N LYS A 118 -19.92 -6.97 -0.60
CA LYS A 118 -19.07 -5.78 -0.67
C LYS A 118 -18.07 -5.66 0.49
N ALA A 119 -18.43 -6.12 1.69
CA ALA A 119 -17.55 -6.08 2.84
C ALA A 119 -16.36 -7.05 2.70
N GLU A 120 -16.59 -8.26 2.19
CA GLU A 120 -15.53 -9.21 1.85
C GLU A 120 -14.64 -8.70 0.72
N ALA A 121 -15.26 -8.14 -0.33
CA ALA A 121 -14.53 -7.50 -1.44
C ALA A 121 -13.62 -6.37 -0.93
N ALA A 122 -14.14 -5.49 -0.07
CA ALA A 122 -13.38 -4.39 0.53
C ALA A 122 -12.25 -4.88 1.44
N GLN A 123 -12.48 -5.95 2.21
CA GLN A 123 -11.44 -6.59 3.00
C GLN A 123 -10.30 -7.11 2.13
N ARG A 124 -10.63 -7.80 1.03
CA ARG A 124 -9.63 -8.35 0.10
C ARG A 124 -8.84 -7.25 -0.62
N LEU A 125 -9.48 -6.13 -0.98
CA LEU A 125 -8.80 -5.01 -1.62
C LEU A 125 -8.02 -4.10 -0.66
N SER A 126 -8.30 -4.11 0.64
CA SER A 126 -7.69 -3.19 1.60
C SER A 126 -6.15 -3.16 1.54
N LEU A 127 -5.51 -4.30 1.29
CA LEU A 127 -4.06 -4.42 1.20
C LEU A 127 -3.45 -3.63 0.04
N TYR A 128 -4.17 -3.43 -1.06
CA TYR A 128 -3.70 -2.61 -2.18
C TYR A 128 -3.56 -1.13 -1.82
N PHE A 129 -4.28 -0.69 -0.79
CA PHE A 129 -4.31 0.71 -0.34
C PHE A 129 -3.53 0.94 0.97
N THR A 130 -2.68 -0.02 1.35
CA THR A 130 -1.77 0.11 2.49
C THR A 130 -0.90 1.35 2.32
N ASP A 131 -0.72 2.12 3.40
CA ASP A 131 0.09 3.34 3.48
C ASP A 131 -0.34 4.53 2.60
N LEU A 132 -1.52 4.46 1.98
CA LEU A 132 -2.12 5.58 1.25
C LEU A 132 -3.00 6.48 2.13
N ILE A 133 -3.59 5.92 3.18
CA ILE A 133 -4.44 6.69 4.09
C ILE A 133 -3.69 7.02 5.38
N LYS A 134 -3.77 8.30 5.78
CA LYS A 134 -3.38 8.70 7.13
C LYS A 134 -4.57 8.44 8.05
N VAL A 135 -4.45 7.43 8.89
CA VAL A 135 -5.47 7.13 9.90
C VAL A 135 -5.30 8.15 11.03
N PRO A 136 -6.31 8.98 11.34
CA PRO A 136 -6.21 9.92 12.44
C PRO A 136 -6.11 9.15 13.77
N GLU A 137 -5.28 9.64 14.69
CA GLU A 137 -5.32 9.16 16.06
C GLU A 137 -6.65 9.56 16.70
N VAL A 138 -7.29 8.61 17.39
CA VAL A 138 -8.57 8.80 18.08
C VAL A 138 -8.42 8.36 19.54
N ASP A 139 -9.30 8.85 20.39
CA ASP A 139 -9.28 8.50 21.81
C ASP A 139 -9.78 7.07 22.07
N GLN A 140 -9.50 6.55 23.27
CA GLN A 140 -9.90 5.19 23.65
C GLN A 140 -11.42 5.03 23.67
N ALA A 141 -12.18 6.08 23.97
CA ALA A 141 -13.65 6.04 23.98
C ALA A 141 -14.21 5.74 22.58
N THR A 142 -13.70 6.42 21.56
CA THR A 142 -14.07 6.17 20.15
C THR A 142 -13.70 4.74 19.74
N LEU A 143 -12.52 4.26 20.14
CA LEU A 143 -12.09 2.90 19.83
C LEU A 143 -13.00 1.85 20.48
N ASP A 144 -13.40 2.06 21.73
CA ASP A 144 -14.24 1.15 22.49
C ASP A 144 -15.67 1.13 21.91
N GLU A 145 -16.24 2.29 21.57
CA GLU A 145 -17.55 2.39 20.90
C GLU A 145 -17.57 1.58 19.61
N MET A 146 -16.54 1.71 18.77
CA MET A 146 -16.44 0.96 17.53
C MET A 146 -16.26 -0.55 17.73
N ALA A 147 -15.56 -0.96 18.80
CA ALA A 147 -15.41 -2.35 19.15
C ALA A 147 -16.75 -2.94 19.63
N GLN A 148 -17.52 -2.17 20.41
CA GLN A 148 -18.84 -2.53 20.89
C GLN A 148 -19.85 -2.65 19.74
N ASP A 149 -19.88 -1.68 18.83
CA ASP A 149 -20.74 -1.70 17.65
C ASP A 149 -20.50 -2.91 16.76
N ASN A 150 -19.22 -3.26 16.54
CA ASN A 150 -18.86 -4.45 15.77
C ASN A 150 -19.30 -5.74 16.47
N LEU A 151 -19.19 -5.81 17.80
CA LEU A 151 -19.60 -6.98 18.57
C LEU A 151 -21.12 -7.11 18.61
N ALA A 152 -21.84 -6.02 18.86
CA ALA A 152 -23.31 -5.98 18.88
C ALA A 152 -23.89 -6.45 17.53
N LYS A 153 -23.34 -5.98 16.41
CA LYS A 153 -23.72 -6.45 15.06
C LYS A 153 -23.47 -7.94 14.83
N ARG A 154 -22.41 -8.51 15.42
CA ARG A 154 -22.04 -9.93 15.24
C ARG A 154 -22.85 -10.87 16.12
N VAL A 155 -23.13 -10.47 17.34
CA VAL A 155 -23.83 -11.31 18.34
C VAL A 155 -25.35 -11.09 18.28
N GLY A 156 -25.82 -10.03 17.62
CA GLY A 156 -27.25 -9.74 17.48
C GLY A 156 -27.92 -9.35 18.79
N VAL A 157 -27.12 -8.92 19.78
CA VAL A 157 -27.57 -8.60 21.13
C VAL A 157 -26.98 -7.24 21.53
N SER A 158 -27.85 -6.28 21.84
CA SER A 158 -27.49 -4.92 22.27
C SER A 158 -27.14 -4.85 23.78
N MET A 159 -26.35 -5.78 24.28
CA MET A 159 -25.88 -5.73 25.67
C MET A 159 -24.64 -4.83 25.77
N ASN A 160 -24.50 -4.13 26.91
CA ASN A 160 -23.30 -3.38 27.29
C ASN A 160 -22.13 -4.35 27.53
N PHE A 161 -21.48 -4.79 26.46
CA PHE A 161 -20.22 -5.50 26.54
C PHE A 161 -19.08 -4.47 26.65
N SER A 162 -18.19 -4.64 27.62
CA SER A 162 -16.94 -3.88 27.70
C SER A 162 -15.93 -4.41 26.68
N ALA A 163 -16.17 -4.15 25.39
CA ALA A 163 -15.20 -4.41 24.33
C ALA A 163 -14.18 -3.26 24.29
N ARG A 164 -12.89 -3.59 24.40
CA ARG A 164 -11.80 -2.62 24.25
C ARG A 164 -11.31 -2.59 22.81
N GLY A 165 -11.37 -1.42 22.19
CA GLY A 165 -10.86 -1.20 20.84
C GLY A 165 -9.34 -0.99 20.80
N SER A 166 -8.77 -1.13 19.61
CA SER A 166 -7.36 -0.84 19.34
C SER A 166 -7.21 0.03 18.10
N MET A 167 -6.17 0.86 18.09
CA MET A 167 -5.81 1.67 16.92
C MET A 167 -5.56 0.82 15.68
N ASP A 168 -5.02 -0.39 15.83
CA ASP A 168 -4.79 -1.30 14.70
C ASP A 168 -6.10 -1.73 14.04
N LYS A 169 -7.10 -2.14 14.84
CA LYS A 169 -8.42 -2.51 14.32
C LYS A 169 -9.14 -1.32 13.68
N TYR A 170 -8.95 -0.13 14.25
CA TYR A 170 -9.48 1.10 13.67
C TYR A 170 -8.83 1.41 12.31
N ALA A 171 -7.50 1.33 12.23
CA ALA A 171 -6.75 1.55 11.00
C ALA A 171 -7.14 0.55 9.90
N GLU A 172 -7.28 -0.74 10.25
CA GLU A 172 -7.78 -1.75 9.33
C GLU A 172 -9.19 -1.43 8.81
N LEU A 173 -10.09 -0.98 9.69
CA LEU A 173 -11.44 -0.62 9.26
C LEU A 173 -11.43 0.59 8.32
N GLN A 174 -10.64 1.63 8.61
CA GLN A 174 -10.49 2.78 7.73
C GLN A 174 -9.94 2.37 6.35
N GLN A 175 -8.97 1.45 6.30
CA GLN A 175 -8.45 0.92 5.05
C GLN A 175 -9.52 0.15 4.25
N ARG A 176 -10.35 -0.65 4.92
CA ARG A 176 -11.47 -1.35 4.28
C ARG A 176 -12.53 -0.38 3.77
N MET A 177 -12.88 0.64 4.54
CA MET A 177 -13.82 1.67 4.12
C MET A 177 -13.33 2.40 2.87
N TYR A 178 -12.06 2.81 2.89
CA TYR A 178 -11.40 3.44 1.75
C TYR A 178 -11.40 2.52 0.51
N ALA A 179 -11.02 1.25 0.66
CA ALA A 179 -11.06 0.26 -0.42
C ALA A 179 -12.48 0.04 -0.96
N GLY A 180 -13.47 0.06 -0.07
CA GLY A 180 -14.90 -0.06 -0.41
C GLY A 180 -15.39 1.01 -1.38
N GLU A 181 -14.72 2.16 -1.44
CA GLU A 181 -15.07 3.22 -2.38
C GLU A 181 -14.61 2.97 -3.81
N PHE A 182 -13.71 2.00 -4.03
CA PHE A 182 -13.20 1.59 -5.34
C PHE A 182 -13.90 0.34 -5.86
N ILE A 183 -14.96 -0.12 -5.21
CA ILE A 183 -15.71 -1.32 -5.61
C ILE A 183 -17.06 -0.93 -6.18
N LYS A 184 -17.31 -1.39 -7.41
CA LYS A 184 -18.60 -1.35 -8.09
C LYS A 184 -19.24 -2.73 -8.10
N GLU A 185 -20.56 -2.74 -8.01
CA GLU A 185 -21.36 -3.93 -8.27
C GLU A 185 -21.56 -4.09 -9.77
N ALA A 186 -21.28 -5.27 -10.29
CA ALA A 186 -21.60 -5.67 -11.65
C ALA A 186 -22.64 -6.79 -11.58
N LYS A 187 -23.63 -6.75 -12.48
CA LYS A 187 -24.60 -7.84 -12.60
C LYS A 187 -24.16 -8.79 -13.70
N ASN A 188 -24.04 -10.06 -13.36
CA ASN A 188 -23.90 -11.15 -14.33
C ASN A 188 -25.16 -12.02 -14.24
N GLY A 189 -26.18 -11.66 -15.02
CA GLY A 189 -27.52 -12.23 -14.88
C GLY A 189 -28.13 -11.92 -13.51
N ASN A 190 -28.41 -12.96 -12.71
CA ASN A 190 -28.94 -12.83 -11.35
C ASN A 190 -27.84 -12.74 -10.27
N GLU A 191 -26.58 -12.98 -10.64
CA GLU A 191 -25.47 -12.92 -9.70
C GLU A 191 -24.92 -11.50 -9.61
N THR A 192 -24.72 -11.02 -8.38
CA THR A 192 -24.00 -9.77 -8.12
C THR A 192 -22.53 -10.10 -7.96
N THR A 193 -21.71 -9.59 -8.86
CA THR A 193 -20.25 -9.66 -8.79
C THR A 193 -19.68 -8.30 -8.38
N TYR A 194 -18.46 -8.29 -7.87
CA TYR A 194 -17.78 -7.08 -7.42
C TYR A 194 -16.57 -6.85 -8.32
N VAL A 195 -16.47 -5.64 -8.86
CA VAL A 195 -15.38 -5.23 -9.76
C VAL A 195 -14.81 -3.90 -9.30
N VAL A 196 -13.59 -3.61 -9.73
CA VAL A 196 -12.91 -2.34 -9.44
C VAL A 196 -13.55 -1.21 -10.24
N ASP A 197 -13.72 -0.05 -9.61
CA ASP A 197 -13.98 1.20 -10.30
C ASP A 197 -12.70 1.73 -10.96
N GLU A 198 -12.43 1.26 -12.17
CA GLU A 198 -11.21 1.62 -12.92
C GLU A 198 -11.09 3.12 -13.18
N SER A 199 -12.22 3.81 -13.37
CA SER A 199 -12.22 5.27 -13.57
C SER A 199 -11.78 5.99 -12.31
N LYS A 200 -12.31 5.60 -11.15
CA LYS A 200 -11.90 6.18 -9.86
C LYS A 200 -10.47 5.81 -9.51
N LEU A 201 -10.05 4.58 -9.75
CA LEU A 201 -8.68 4.13 -9.57
C LEU A 201 -7.72 4.95 -10.45
N GLY A 202 -8.00 5.04 -11.75
CA GLY A 202 -7.20 5.79 -12.72
C GLY A 202 -7.06 7.27 -12.35
N LYS A 203 -8.14 7.92 -11.88
CA LYS A 203 -8.10 9.30 -11.39
C LYS A 203 -7.21 9.47 -10.16
N ASN A 204 -7.24 8.56 -9.19
CA ASN A 204 -6.33 8.65 -8.03
C ASN A 204 -4.88 8.39 -8.44
N MET A 205 -4.67 7.50 -9.41
CA MET A 205 -3.37 7.22 -10.01
C MET A 205 -2.87 8.35 -10.94
N ASP A 206 -3.60 9.46 -11.11
CA ASP A 206 -3.03 10.68 -11.69
C ASP A 206 -1.86 11.22 -10.84
N ASN A 207 -1.87 10.93 -9.54
CA ASN A 207 -0.74 11.17 -8.67
C ASN A 207 0.24 9.99 -8.72
N ILE A 208 1.48 10.24 -9.17
CA ILE A 208 2.49 9.18 -9.31
C ILE A 208 2.87 8.51 -7.99
N ILE A 209 2.86 9.21 -6.85
CA ILE A 209 3.15 8.59 -5.54
C ILE A 209 2.03 7.62 -5.17
N TYR A 210 0.78 8.02 -5.41
CA TYR A 210 -0.37 7.13 -5.24
C TYR A 210 -0.25 5.91 -6.15
N GLY A 211 -0.04 6.14 -7.46
CA GLY A 211 0.11 5.08 -8.45
C GLY A 211 1.24 4.11 -8.13
N SER A 212 2.40 4.64 -7.73
CA SER A 212 3.58 3.87 -7.31
C SER A 212 3.30 3.00 -6.09
N THR A 213 2.61 3.55 -5.09
CA THR A 213 2.27 2.82 -3.86
C THR A 213 1.29 1.68 -4.15
N VAL A 214 0.22 1.94 -4.92
CA VAL A 214 -0.74 0.88 -5.29
C VAL A 214 -0.06 -0.19 -6.15
N TYR A 215 0.80 0.22 -7.09
CA TYR A 215 1.56 -0.69 -7.94
C TYR A 215 2.50 -1.60 -7.12
N SER A 216 3.27 -1.00 -6.21
CA SER A 216 4.10 -1.70 -5.22
C SER A 216 3.30 -2.76 -4.45
N ASN A 217 2.16 -2.36 -3.87
CA ASN A 217 1.29 -3.26 -3.13
C ASN A 217 0.77 -4.41 -4.01
N SER A 218 0.38 -4.11 -5.27
CA SER A 218 -0.06 -5.12 -6.24
C SER A 218 1.02 -6.18 -6.48
N LYS A 219 2.27 -5.74 -6.67
CA LYS A 219 3.41 -6.65 -6.87
C LYS A 219 3.73 -7.50 -5.65
N ALA A 220 3.68 -6.93 -4.46
CA ALA A 220 3.86 -7.69 -3.23
C ALA A 220 2.78 -8.79 -3.07
N ILE A 221 1.52 -8.46 -3.38
CA ILE A 221 0.39 -9.40 -3.33
C ILE A 221 0.54 -10.53 -4.36
N GLU A 222 0.91 -10.20 -5.60
CA GLU A 222 1.17 -11.19 -6.66
C GLU A 222 2.27 -12.16 -6.26
N GLN A 223 3.39 -11.65 -5.74
CA GLN A 223 4.49 -12.48 -5.26
C GLN A 223 4.07 -13.38 -4.09
N ALA A 224 3.27 -12.88 -3.15
CA ALA A 224 2.75 -13.68 -2.05
C ALA A 224 1.87 -14.83 -2.55
N LYS A 225 0.95 -14.56 -3.49
CA LYS A 225 0.10 -15.58 -4.11
C LYS A 225 0.92 -16.66 -4.83
N GLN A 226 1.96 -16.28 -5.56
CA GLN A 226 2.85 -17.21 -6.24
C GLN A 226 3.60 -18.11 -5.25
N LYS A 227 4.14 -17.54 -4.17
CA LYS A 227 4.81 -18.31 -3.11
C LYS A 227 3.87 -19.31 -2.43
N GLU A 228 2.62 -18.92 -2.18
CA GLU A 228 1.61 -19.83 -1.61
C GLU A 228 1.24 -20.96 -2.57
N ALA A 229 1.10 -20.67 -3.87
CA ALA A 229 0.82 -21.69 -4.88
C ALA A 229 1.96 -22.72 -4.98
N GLN A 230 3.22 -22.26 -4.96
CA GLN A 230 4.40 -23.13 -4.97
C GLN A 230 4.46 -24.03 -3.73
N LYS A 231 4.16 -23.49 -2.54
CA LYS A 231 4.10 -24.26 -1.29
C LYS A 231 3.01 -25.34 -1.29
N LYS A 232 1.88 -25.11 -1.97
CA LYS A 232 0.79 -26.10 -2.08
C LYS A 232 1.04 -27.17 -3.13
N ALA A 233 1.94 -26.91 -4.07
CA ALA A 233 2.30 -27.84 -5.14
C ALA A 233 3.54 -28.70 -4.81
N SER A 234 4.22 -28.41 -3.70
CA SER A 234 5.36 -29.18 -3.17
C SER A 234 4.90 -30.10 -2.03
#